data_AF-A0A4W6FK51-F1
#
_entry.id   AF-A0A4W6FK51-F1
#
_cell.length_a   1.000
_cell.length_b   1.000
_cell.length_c   1.000
_cell.angle_alpha   90.00
_cell.angle_beta   90.00
_cell.angle_gamma   90.00
#
_symmetry.space_group_name_H-M   'P 1'
#
loop_
_entity.id
_entity.type
_entity.pdbx_description
1 polymer ?
#
loop_
_entity_poly.entity_id
_entity_poly.type
_entity_poly.pdbx_seq_one_letter_code
_entity_poly.pdbx_strand_id
1 'polypeptide(L)'
;MGKQSQYLVNHITALSSAALLYAIMLFLCPSVYLHFLSSAGVQMYVCNRDHYGYLPVPLKQDQTLEEEEESFSHTLTEALIDFSMEPSKYVHTTPKEPGKLGCDEIFLINLKRRSDRRGRMLRSLAVLGVNATLTEAVDGKALNSSQLQAMGIDMLPGYKDPYSDRVLTRGEIGCFLSHYNIWKQVVQEELQQVLVLEDDVRFEPRFCSRLVAIMDNVKRVGLDWDLIYVGRKQLQVKEPEYWVKGVRNLVHPGYSYWTLGYVLSLQGAKKLLQAKPLNKMLPVDEFLPIMFNKHPSDEYMQYFEQRDLRAFSVDPLLLFPTHYTGEPGYFSDTETSTIWDDEAVETDWDRDGTKHRREQETEELGFRHVAPHPAHSDVPPLSASRNRDEL
;
A
#
# COMPACT_ATOMS: atom_id res chain seq x y z
N MET A 1 13.59 11.65 -37.55
CA MET A 1 14.12 10.55 -36.72
C MET A 1 15.05 9.56 -37.46
N GLY A 2 15.02 9.43 -38.80
CA GLY A 2 15.71 8.33 -39.50
C GLY A 2 17.25 8.33 -39.59
N LYS A 3 17.95 9.47 -39.44
CA LYS A 3 19.42 9.51 -39.62
C LYS A 3 20.23 9.41 -38.33
N GLN A 4 19.68 9.81 -37.18
CA GLN A 4 20.34 9.62 -35.87
C GLN A 4 20.20 8.17 -35.37
N SER A 5 19.09 7.49 -35.72
CA SER A 5 18.89 6.07 -35.37
C SER A 5 19.91 5.14 -36.05
N GLN A 6 20.33 5.46 -37.29
CA GLN A 6 21.32 4.65 -38.02
C GLN A 6 22.74 4.78 -37.42
N TYR A 7 23.07 5.95 -36.89
CA TYR A 7 24.37 6.22 -36.27
C TYR A 7 24.53 5.50 -34.92
N LEU A 8 23.44 5.36 -34.15
CA LEU A 8 23.45 4.64 -32.87
C LEU A 8 23.62 3.12 -33.09
N VAL A 9 22.93 2.56 -34.09
CA VAL A 9 22.98 1.12 -34.42
C VAL A 9 24.38 0.67 -34.83
N ASN A 10 25.11 1.49 -35.60
CA ASN A 10 26.46 1.15 -36.05
C ASN A 10 27.54 1.29 -34.98
N HIS A 11 27.28 2.03 -33.89
CA HIS A 11 28.23 2.14 -32.78
C HIS A 11 28.06 1.03 -31.73
N ILE A 12 26.87 0.43 -31.64
CA ILE A 12 26.55 -0.64 -30.67
C ILE A 12 27.10 -2.00 -31.13
N THR A 13 27.27 -2.23 -32.43
CA THR A 13 27.82 -3.48 -33.00
C THR A 13 29.29 -3.74 -32.63
N ALA A 14 30.01 -2.77 -32.06
CA ALA A 14 31.42 -2.92 -31.69
C ALA A 14 31.66 -3.38 -30.24
N LEU A 15 30.62 -3.56 -29.41
CA LEU A 15 30.77 -3.93 -28.00
C LEU A 15 30.43 -5.42 -27.79
N SER A 16 31.46 -6.26 -27.80
CA SER A 16 31.40 -7.72 -27.79
C SER A 16 31.15 -8.36 -26.42
N SER A 17 30.28 -7.79 -25.58
CA SER A 17 29.89 -8.45 -24.32
C SER A 17 28.37 -8.44 -24.16
N ALA A 18 27.79 -9.64 -24.15
CA ALA A 18 26.34 -9.88 -24.02
C ALA A 18 25.72 -9.22 -22.77
N ALA A 19 26.53 -8.97 -21.73
CA ALA A 19 26.12 -8.25 -20.53
C ALA A 19 25.88 -6.74 -20.77
N LEU A 20 26.56 -6.13 -21.74
CA LEU A 20 26.40 -4.71 -22.07
C LEU A 20 25.17 -4.47 -22.96
N LEU A 21 24.81 -5.44 -23.81
CA LEU A 21 23.60 -5.41 -24.61
C LEU A 21 22.32 -5.49 -23.76
N TYR A 22 22.35 -6.26 -22.66
CA TYR A 22 21.26 -6.32 -21.69
C TYR A 22 21.00 -4.96 -21.03
N ALA A 23 22.05 -4.15 -20.83
CA ALA A 23 21.98 -2.88 -20.13
C ALA A 23 21.56 -1.69 -21.01
N ILE A 24 21.75 -1.77 -22.34
CA ILE A 24 21.52 -0.62 -23.23
C ILE A 24 20.11 -0.61 -23.84
N MET A 25 19.42 -1.76 -23.94
CA MET A 25 18.11 -1.83 -24.60
C MET A 25 16.89 -1.86 -23.68
N LEU A 26 17.07 -1.79 -22.36
CA LEU A 26 15.97 -1.56 -21.41
C LEU A 26 15.44 -0.11 -21.45
N PHE A 27 16.10 0.79 -22.19
CA PHE A 27 15.79 2.22 -22.23
C PHE A 27 14.89 2.67 -23.37
N LEU A 28 14.56 1.80 -24.32
CA LEU A 28 13.71 2.16 -25.45
C LEU A 28 12.78 0.99 -25.69
N CYS A 29 11.52 1.16 -25.29
CA CYS A 29 10.31 0.42 -25.66
C CYS A 29 10.51 -1.09 -25.96
N PRO A 30 9.83 -2.02 -25.25
CA PRO A 30 9.99 -3.47 -25.49
C PRO A 30 9.92 -3.88 -26.96
N SER A 31 9.15 -3.17 -27.79
CA SER A 31 9.10 -3.37 -29.24
C SER A 31 10.44 -3.17 -29.96
N VAL A 32 11.27 -2.21 -29.54
CA VAL A 32 12.59 -1.93 -30.11
C VAL A 32 13.59 -3.01 -29.71
N TYR A 33 13.57 -3.47 -28.46
CA TYR A 33 14.38 -4.60 -28.01
C TYR A 33 14.01 -5.90 -28.74
N LEU A 34 12.70 -6.20 -28.83
CA LEU A 34 12.21 -7.37 -29.55
C LEU A 34 12.57 -7.31 -31.05
N HIS A 35 12.46 -6.13 -31.67
CA HIS A 35 12.85 -5.93 -33.06
C HIS A 35 14.36 -6.13 -33.26
N PHE A 36 15.18 -5.63 -32.34
CA PHE A 36 16.63 -5.81 -32.39
C PHE A 36 17.03 -7.28 -32.22
N LEU A 37 16.50 -7.98 -31.22
CA LEU A 37 16.78 -9.40 -31.01
C LEU A 37 16.37 -10.25 -32.21
N SER A 38 15.19 -9.97 -32.77
CA SER A 38 14.71 -10.63 -33.99
C SER A 38 15.63 -10.35 -35.18
N SER A 39 16.10 -9.10 -35.33
CA SER A 39 17.01 -8.71 -36.43
C SER A 39 18.41 -9.31 -36.26
N ALA A 40 18.83 -9.58 -35.03
CA ALA A 40 20.08 -10.26 -34.69
C ALA A 40 19.98 -11.80 -34.82
N GLY A 41 18.83 -12.35 -35.21
CA GLY A 41 18.62 -13.79 -35.34
C GLY A 41 18.59 -14.53 -34.00
N VAL A 42 18.39 -13.82 -32.89
CA VAL A 42 18.28 -14.42 -31.55
C VAL A 42 16.89 -15.01 -31.40
N GLN A 43 16.82 -16.33 -31.24
CA GLN A 43 15.55 -17.02 -31.02
C GLN A 43 15.02 -16.75 -29.61
N MET A 44 13.77 -16.27 -29.54
CA MET A 44 13.12 -15.93 -28.27
C MET A 44 12.15 -17.03 -27.85
N TYR A 45 12.10 -17.29 -26.54
CA TYR A 45 11.18 -18.24 -25.92
C TYR A 45 10.37 -17.50 -24.86
N VAL A 46 9.06 -17.73 -24.84
CA VAL A 46 8.18 -17.24 -23.77
C VAL A 46 8.06 -18.35 -22.73
N CYS A 47 8.41 -18.06 -21.49
CA CYS A 47 8.26 -18.96 -20.35
C CYS A 47 7.27 -18.33 -19.36
N ASN A 48 6.16 -19.04 -19.11
CA ASN A 48 5.18 -18.65 -18.09
C ASN A 48 5.37 -19.43 -16.78
N ARG A 49 6.51 -20.12 -16.62
CA ARG A 49 6.81 -20.94 -15.42
C ARG A 49 7.71 -20.21 -14.43
N ASP A 50 8.61 -19.38 -14.94
CA ASP A 50 9.64 -18.73 -14.14
C ASP A 50 9.60 -17.21 -14.38
N HIS A 51 9.83 -16.44 -13.33
CA HIS A 51 9.86 -14.98 -13.40
C HIS A 51 11.29 -14.50 -13.63
N TYR A 52 11.54 -13.88 -14.79
CA TYR A 52 12.88 -13.45 -15.21
C TYR A 52 13.11 -11.94 -15.10
N GLY A 53 12.08 -11.15 -14.76
CA GLY A 53 12.20 -9.72 -14.55
C GLY A 53 11.00 -8.93 -15.07
N TYR A 54 11.14 -7.62 -14.99
CA TYR A 54 10.08 -6.65 -15.30
C TYR A 54 10.35 -5.98 -16.65
N LEU A 55 9.28 -5.77 -17.42
CA LEU A 55 9.31 -5.03 -18.67
C LEU A 55 8.23 -3.94 -18.62
N PRO A 56 8.56 -2.68 -18.97
CA PRO A 56 7.55 -1.64 -19.05
C PRO A 56 6.54 -1.98 -20.15
N VAL A 57 5.28 -1.59 -19.97
CA VAL A 57 4.25 -1.79 -20.99
C VAL A 57 4.53 -0.87 -22.19
N PRO A 58 4.48 -1.36 -23.45
CA PRO A 58 4.65 -0.51 -24.62
C PRO A 58 3.65 0.65 -24.65
N LEU A 59 4.15 1.83 -24.99
CA LEU A 59 3.31 3.03 -25.10
C LEU A 59 2.27 2.93 -26.21
N LYS A 60 1.12 3.54 -25.97
CA LYS A 60 0.16 3.89 -27.02
C LYS A 60 0.63 5.15 -27.75
N GLN A 61 0.19 5.32 -29.00
CA GLN A 61 0.62 6.43 -29.87
C GLN A 61 0.26 7.82 -29.33
N ASP A 62 -0.71 7.91 -28.41
CA ASP A 62 -1.24 9.13 -27.83
C ASP A 62 -0.65 9.46 -26.45
N GLN A 63 0.24 8.62 -25.90
CA GLN A 63 0.85 8.86 -24.59
C GLN A 63 2.02 9.85 -24.66
N THR A 64 2.10 10.69 -23.62
CA THR A 64 3.16 11.68 -23.43
C THR A 64 4.43 11.08 -22.84
N LEU A 65 5.56 11.79 -22.94
CA LEU A 65 6.83 11.36 -22.33
C LEU A 65 6.74 11.36 -20.80
N GLU A 66 5.97 12.29 -20.23
CA GLU A 66 5.71 12.36 -18.81
C GLU A 66 4.94 11.12 -18.33
N GLU A 67 3.93 10.68 -19.08
CA GLU A 67 3.20 9.44 -18.79
C GLU A 67 4.09 8.19 -18.95
N GLU A 68 5.06 8.21 -19.87
CA GLU A 68 6.07 7.16 -20.00
C GLU A 68 6.97 7.08 -18.77
N GLU A 69 7.45 8.23 -18.30
CA GLU A 69 8.30 8.31 -17.11
C GLU A 69 7.56 7.80 -15.87
N GLU A 70 6.29 8.14 -15.71
CA GLU A 70 5.44 7.64 -14.62
C GLU A 70 5.23 6.13 -14.71
N SER A 71 4.98 5.60 -15.92
CA SER A 71 4.83 4.16 -16.15
C SER A 71 6.13 3.39 -15.86
N PHE A 72 7.28 3.97 -16.23
CA PHE A 72 8.58 3.39 -15.95
C PHE A 72 8.89 3.39 -14.46
N SER A 73 8.60 4.52 -13.78
CA SER A 73 8.75 4.64 -12.32
C SER A 73 7.91 3.60 -11.58
N HIS A 74 6.66 3.39 -12.00
CA HIS A 74 5.80 2.34 -11.44
C HIS A 74 6.38 0.93 -11.65
N THR A 75 6.85 0.63 -12.86
CA THR A 75 7.48 -0.68 -13.16
C THR A 75 8.68 -0.94 -12.24
N LEU A 76 9.48 0.10 -11.98
CA LEU A 76 10.62 0.00 -11.09
C LEU A 76 10.19 -0.18 -9.62
N THR A 77 9.17 0.52 -9.15
CA THR A 77 8.66 0.35 -7.78
C THR A 77 8.05 -1.03 -7.55
N GLU A 78 7.38 -1.62 -8.55
CA GLU A 78 6.90 -3.01 -8.47
C GLU A 78 8.08 -3.99 -8.39
N ALA A 79 9.10 -3.80 -9.23
CA ALA A 79 10.29 -4.64 -9.21
C ALA A 79 11.05 -4.61 -7.87
N LEU A 80 11.03 -3.45 -7.20
CA LEU A 80 11.68 -3.26 -5.91
C LEU A 80 11.00 -4.03 -4.77
N ILE A 81 9.79 -4.55 -4.96
CA ILE A 81 9.10 -5.40 -3.97
C ILE A 81 9.88 -6.71 -3.78
N ASP A 82 10.27 -7.34 -4.89
CA ASP A 82 10.93 -8.64 -4.89
C ASP A 82 12.46 -8.54 -4.91
N PHE A 83 13.00 -7.45 -5.47
CA PHE A 83 14.42 -7.34 -5.80
C PHE A 83 15.06 -6.05 -5.26
N SER A 84 16.30 -6.16 -4.78
CA SER A 84 17.15 -4.97 -4.60
C SER A 84 17.90 -4.71 -5.90
N MET A 85 17.49 -3.65 -6.62
CA MET A 85 18.05 -3.30 -7.92
C MET A 85 18.91 -2.04 -7.81
N GLU A 86 20.08 -2.06 -8.44
CA GLU A 86 20.93 -0.88 -8.60
C GLU A 86 20.96 -0.47 -10.08
N PRO A 87 20.89 0.84 -10.39
CA PRO A 87 21.07 1.31 -11.75
C PRO A 87 22.40 0.84 -12.34
N SER A 88 22.38 0.49 -13.63
CA SER A 88 23.61 0.21 -14.36
C SER A 88 24.55 1.41 -14.30
N LYS A 89 25.83 1.18 -14.04
CA LYS A 89 26.89 2.22 -14.03
C LYS A 89 27.03 3.00 -15.34
N TYR A 90 26.41 2.51 -16.42
CA TYR A 90 26.40 3.14 -17.74
C TYR A 90 25.19 4.04 -17.97
N VAL A 91 24.23 4.04 -17.04
CA VAL A 91 23.04 4.87 -17.09
C VAL A 91 23.27 6.06 -16.17
N HIS A 92 23.09 7.26 -16.71
CA HIS A 92 23.05 8.46 -15.91
C HIS A 92 21.59 8.92 -15.81
N THR A 93 21.06 8.94 -14.60
CA THR A 93 19.75 9.51 -14.31
C THR A 93 19.93 10.88 -13.67
N THR A 94 19.15 11.85 -14.10
CA THR A 94 19.04 13.12 -13.39
C THR A 94 18.33 12.84 -12.06
N PRO A 95 18.91 13.20 -10.90
CA PRO A 95 18.21 13.08 -9.63
C PRO A 95 16.90 13.86 -9.67
N LYS A 96 15.79 13.23 -9.27
CA LYS A 96 14.54 13.93 -9.03
C LYS A 96 14.69 14.75 -7.77
N GLU A 97 14.36 16.03 -7.82
CA GLU A 97 14.28 16.87 -6.62
C GLU A 97 13.18 16.32 -5.71
N PRO A 98 13.51 15.81 -4.51
CA PRO A 98 12.52 15.17 -3.65
C PRO A 98 11.49 16.19 -3.15
N GLY A 99 10.21 15.91 -3.38
CA GLY A 99 9.09 16.76 -2.97
C GLY A 99 8.21 16.12 -1.89
N LYS A 100 7.39 16.93 -1.23
CA LYS A 100 6.42 16.49 -0.22
C LYS A 100 4.96 16.42 -0.72
N LEU A 101 4.75 16.40 -2.04
CA LEU A 101 3.42 16.26 -2.66
C LEU A 101 2.38 17.29 -2.17
N GLY A 102 2.82 18.50 -1.81
CA GLY A 102 1.95 19.54 -1.25
C GLY A 102 1.60 19.38 0.23
N CYS A 103 2.18 18.41 0.93
CA CYS A 103 2.09 18.25 2.38
C CYS A 103 3.25 18.97 3.09
N ASP A 104 3.04 19.33 4.35
CA ASP A 104 4.10 19.89 5.21
C ASP A 104 5.13 18.82 5.60
N GLU A 105 4.64 17.59 5.80
CA GLU A 105 5.46 16.40 6.05
C GLU A 105 4.84 15.13 5.46
N ILE A 106 5.71 14.19 5.09
CA ILE A 106 5.34 12.82 4.76
C ILE A 106 6.04 11.91 5.76
N PHE A 107 5.28 11.20 6.58
CA PHE A 107 5.79 10.27 7.57
C PHE A 107 5.80 8.85 7.01
N LEU A 108 6.93 8.16 7.14
CA LEU A 108 7.05 6.73 6.89
C LEU A 108 7.18 5.99 8.23
N ILE A 109 6.14 5.27 8.64
CA ILE A 109 6.16 4.42 9.83
C ILE A 109 6.93 3.15 9.52
N ASN A 110 7.96 2.86 10.30
CA ASN A 110 8.74 1.63 10.15
C ASN A 110 9.28 1.16 11.51
N LEU A 111 9.15 -0.13 11.78
CA LEU A 111 9.81 -0.74 12.92
C LEU A 111 11.32 -0.75 12.70
N LYS A 112 12.09 -0.29 13.69
CA LYS A 112 13.56 -0.22 13.61
C LYS A 112 14.23 -1.53 13.20
N ARG A 113 13.66 -2.66 13.63
CA ARG A 113 14.14 -4.02 13.30
C ARG A 113 13.87 -4.43 11.84
N ARG A 114 12.90 -3.81 11.16
CA ARG A 114 12.52 -4.09 9.76
C ARG A 114 13.35 -3.27 8.77
N SER A 115 14.66 -3.47 8.82
CA SER A 115 15.60 -2.78 7.91
C SER A 115 15.42 -3.17 6.44
N ASP A 116 14.88 -4.36 6.19
CA ASP A 116 14.46 -4.89 4.89
C ASP A 116 13.34 -4.04 4.28
N ARG A 117 12.21 -3.86 5.00
CA ARG A 117 11.07 -3.05 4.57
C ARG A 117 11.45 -1.58 4.43
N ARG A 118 12.24 -1.07 5.37
CA ARG A 118 12.78 0.30 5.32
C ARG A 118 13.59 0.54 4.05
N GLY A 119 14.54 -0.33 3.74
CA GLY A 119 15.39 -0.19 2.56
C GLY A 119 14.59 -0.20 1.26
N ARG A 120 13.61 -1.10 1.16
CA ARG A 120 12.67 -1.18 0.04
C ARG A 120 11.87 0.12 -0.14
N MET A 121 11.27 0.62 0.94
CA MET A 121 10.45 1.83 0.88
C MET A 121 11.27 3.07 0.55
N LEU A 122 12.46 3.24 1.14
CA LEU A 122 13.32 4.38 0.83
C LEU A 122 13.75 4.38 -0.64
N ARG A 123 14.07 3.21 -1.23
CA ARG A 123 14.34 3.11 -2.67
C ARG A 123 13.11 3.47 -3.51
N SER A 124 11.93 2.97 -3.12
CA SER A 124 10.67 3.26 -3.84
C SER A 124 10.33 4.75 -3.81
N LEU A 125 10.45 5.39 -2.65
CA LEU A 125 10.23 6.83 -2.48
C LEU A 125 11.26 7.65 -3.26
N ALA A 126 12.52 7.22 -3.33
CA ALA A 126 13.53 7.87 -4.15
C ALA A 126 13.20 7.81 -5.66
N VAL A 127 12.71 6.66 -6.15
CA VAL A 127 12.23 6.51 -7.54
C VAL A 127 11.05 7.45 -7.83
N LEU A 128 10.14 7.59 -6.87
CA LEU A 128 8.97 8.46 -6.96
C LEU A 128 9.29 9.95 -6.74
N GLY A 129 10.52 10.30 -6.33
CA GLY A 129 10.89 11.66 -5.96
C GLY A 129 10.16 12.18 -4.72
N VAL A 130 9.85 11.30 -3.77
CA VAL A 130 9.11 11.63 -2.55
C VAL A 130 10.08 11.77 -1.38
N ASN A 131 10.06 12.94 -0.73
CA ASN A 131 10.79 13.20 0.50
C ASN A 131 9.92 12.81 1.70
N ALA A 132 10.34 11.81 2.47
CA ALA A 132 9.63 11.35 3.66
C ALA A 132 10.55 11.31 4.89
N THR A 133 10.01 11.72 6.02
CA THR A 133 10.63 11.56 7.33
C THR A 133 10.35 10.17 7.89
N LEU A 134 11.43 9.40 8.12
CA LEU A 134 11.34 8.12 8.79
C LEU A 134 10.88 8.31 10.24
N THR A 135 9.78 7.65 10.61
CA THR A 135 9.25 7.62 11.96
C THR A 135 9.46 6.24 12.56
N GLU A 136 10.24 6.16 13.64
CA GLU A 136 10.47 4.89 14.35
C GLU A 136 9.16 4.43 14.99
N ALA A 137 8.61 3.32 14.48
CA ALA A 137 7.40 2.71 14.99
C ALA A 137 7.64 2.13 16.40
N VAL A 138 6.59 2.15 17.22
CA VAL A 138 6.60 1.54 18.54
C VAL A 138 6.59 0.02 18.38
N ASP A 139 7.64 -0.62 18.88
CA ASP A 139 7.73 -2.08 18.88
C ASP A 139 6.84 -2.67 19.98
N GLY A 140 5.66 -3.14 19.59
CA GLY A 140 4.72 -3.82 20.48
C GLY A 140 5.34 -4.99 21.25
N LYS A 141 6.25 -5.75 20.64
CA LYS A 141 6.92 -6.90 21.29
C LYS A 141 7.87 -6.48 22.40
N ALA A 142 8.34 -5.24 22.37
CA ALA A 142 9.21 -4.67 23.38
C ALA A 142 8.44 -4.02 24.55
N LEU A 143 7.11 -3.90 24.45
CA LEU A 143 6.27 -3.35 25.51
C LEU A 143 5.98 -4.43 26.56
N ASN A 144 6.08 -4.06 27.85
CA ASN A 144 5.62 -4.86 28.98
C ASN A 144 4.41 -4.23 29.69
N SER A 145 3.73 -5.00 30.54
CA SER A 145 2.49 -4.54 31.22
C SER A 145 2.69 -3.27 32.07
N SER A 146 3.84 -3.13 32.74
CA SER A 146 4.16 -1.94 33.54
C SER A 146 4.29 -0.68 32.68
N GLN A 147 4.85 -0.80 31.48
CA GLN A 147 4.93 0.31 30.53
C GLN A 147 3.55 0.72 30.01
N LEU A 148 2.70 -0.25 29.67
CA LEU A 148 1.33 0.01 29.23
C LEU A 148 0.54 0.78 30.32
N GLN A 149 0.64 0.32 31.57
CA GLN A 149 0.01 0.98 32.71
C GLN A 149 0.56 2.40 32.94
N ALA A 150 1.88 2.59 32.84
CA ALA A 150 2.50 3.91 32.98
C ALA A 150 2.07 4.89 31.88
N MET A 151 1.71 4.38 30.70
CA MET A 151 1.16 5.16 29.59
C MET A 151 -0.36 5.42 29.72
N GLY A 152 -1.01 4.85 30.75
CA GLY A 152 -2.46 4.95 30.94
C GLY A 152 -3.23 4.25 29.83
N ILE A 153 -2.68 3.14 29.31
CA ILE A 153 -3.33 2.35 28.27
C ILE A 153 -4.29 1.37 28.94
N ASP A 154 -5.58 1.56 28.68
CA ASP A 154 -6.66 0.66 29.08
C ASP A 154 -7.41 0.22 27.82
N MET A 155 -7.75 -1.06 27.73
CA MET A 155 -8.54 -1.58 26.60
C MET A 155 -10.00 -1.11 26.69
N LEU A 156 -10.65 -0.92 25.54
CA LEU A 156 -12.08 -0.67 25.51
C LEU A 156 -12.81 -1.89 26.15
N PRO A 157 -13.65 -1.68 27.19
CA PRO A 157 -14.28 -2.80 27.88
C PRO A 157 -15.17 -3.63 26.94
N GLY A 158 -14.94 -4.95 26.92
CA GLY A 158 -15.69 -5.87 26.07
C GLY A 158 -15.26 -5.87 24.60
N TYR A 159 -14.17 -5.18 24.25
CA TYR A 159 -13.63 -5.26 22.89
C TYR A 159 -13.20 -6.69 22.56
N LYS A 160 -13.68 -7.14 21.41
CA LYS A 160 -13.21 -8.31 20.71
C LYS A 160 -13.21 -7.99 19.23
N ASP A 161 -12.21 -8.50 18.51
CA ASP A 161 -12.14 -8.35 17.07
C ASP A 161 -13.43 -8.90 16.42
N PRO A 162 -14.15 -8.11 15.61
CA PRO A 162 -15.45 -8.49 15.05
C PRO A 162 -15.43 -9.73 14.15
N TYR A 163 -14.28 -10.10 13.61
CA TYR A 163 -14.15 -11.21 12.65
C TYR A 163 -13.52 -12.46 13.27
N SER A 164 -12.70 -12.31 14.30
CA SER A 164 -11.92 -13.39 14.89
C SER A 164 -12.20 -13.64 16.38
N ASP A 165 -13.03 -12.82 17.03
CA ASP A 165 -13.35 -12.87 18.48
C ASP A 165 -12.08 -12.73 19.37
N ARG A 166 -11.01 -12.15 18.82
CA ARG A 166 -9.69 -12.03 19.48
C ARG A 166 -9.59 -10.76 20.32
N VAL A 167 -8.75 -10.83 21.35
CA VAL A 167 -8.31 -9.65 22.12
C VAL A 167 -7.15 -8.95 21.42
N LEU A 168 -6.93 -7.68 21.77
CA LEU A 168 -5.86 -6.87 21.23
C LEU A 168 -4.49 -7.53 21.44
N THR A 169 -3.63 -7.51 20.43
CA THR A 169 -2.23 -7.91 20.55
C THR A 169 -1.37 -6.71 20.94
N ARG A 170 -0.18 -6.97 21.50
CA ARG A 170 0.79 -5.90 21.74
C ARG A 170 1.31 -5.28 20.45
N GLY A 171 1.37 -6.06 19.37
CA GLY A 171 1.70 -5.57 18.03
C GLY A 171 0.69 -4.52 17.54
N GLU A 172 -0.61 -4.76 17.72
CA GLU A 172 -1.68 -3.80 17.42
C GLU A 172 -1.59 -2.54 18.30
N ILE A 173 -1.26 -2.69 19.58
CA ILE A 173 -0.95 -1.54 20.47
C ILE A 173 0.22 -0.73 19.92
N GLY A 174 1.31 -1.39 19.51
CA GLY A 174 2.47 -0.75 18.92
C GLY A 174 2.13 0.01 17.63
N CYS A 175 1.29 -0.57 16.77
CA CYS A 175 0.76 0.10 15.58
C CYS A 175 -0.02 1.37 15.98
N PHE A 176 -1.01 1.24 16.88
CA PHE A 176 -1.80 2.37 17.35
C PHE A 176 -0.92 3.50 17.89
N LEU A 177 0.04 3.17 18.76
CA LEU A 177 0.94 4.15 19.38
C LEU A 177 1.83 4.86 18.35
N SER A 178 2.21 4.18 17.27
CA SER A 178 2.98 4.77 16.17
C SER A 178 2.19 5.87 15.46
N HIS A 179 0.93 5.60 15.11
CA HIS A 179 0.02 6.61 14.54
C HIS A 179 -0.29 7.72 15.54
N TYR A 180 -0.57 7.38 16.79
CA TYR A 180 -0.84 8.34 17.86
C TYR A 180 0.32 9.33 18.09
N ASN A 181 1.56 8.85 18.02
CA ASN A 181 2.75 9.69 18.13
C ASN A 181 2.84 10.69 16.96
N ILE A 182 2.51 10.28 15.74
CA ILE A 182 2.42 11.19 14.59
C ILE A 182 1.31 12.22 14.82
N TRP A 183 0.13 11.83 15.30
CA TRP A 183 -0.95 12.79 15.57
C TRP A 183 -0.52 13.86 16.59
N LYS A 184 0.18 13.44 17.66
CA LYS A 184 0.78 14.39 18.62
C LYS A 184 1.77 15.33 17.96
N GLN A 185 2.66 14.80 17.11
CA GLN A 185 3.64 15.60 16.39
C GLN A 185 2.99 16.62 15.47
N VAL A 186 1.98 16.21 14.68
CA VAL A 186 1.18 17.10 13.82
C VAL A 186 0.61 18.27 14.62
N VAL A 187 0.06 18.01 15.81
CA VAL A 187 -0.49 19.07 16.67
C VAL A 187 0.59 19.94 17.28
N GLN A 188 1.68 19.35 17.75
CA GLN A 188 2.79 20.07 18.41
C GLN A 188 3.53 20.99 17.44
N GLU A 189 3.72 20.56 16.20
CA GLU A 189 4.44 21.30 15.15
C GLU A 189 3.48 22.14 14.27
N GLU A 190 2.18 22.09 14.55
CA GLU A 190 1.12 22.80 13.81
C GLU A 190 1.12 22.49 12.29
N LEU A 191 1.47 21.26 11.92
CA LEU A 191 1.46 20.79 10.53
C LEU A 191 0.02 20.76 10.00
N GLN A 192 -0.27 21.54 8.96
CA GLN A 192 -1.62 21.71 8.43
C GLN A 192 -2.10 20.45 7.69
N GLN A 193 -1.19 19.83 6.94
CA GLN A 193 -1.48 18.65 6.13
C GLN A 193 -0.26 17.72 6.09
N VAL A 194 -0.46 16.46 6.45
CA VAL A 194 0.58 15.43 6.37
C VAL A 194 0.09 14.18 5.65
N LEU A 195 0.99 13.45 5.01
CA LEU A 195 0.75 12.10 4.50
C LEU A 195 1.43 11.10 5.43
N VAL A 196 0.71 10.08 5.87
CA VAL A 196 1.25 8.97 6.66
C VAL A 196 1.26 7.72 5.80
N LEU A 197 2.39 7.01 5.77
CA LEU A 197 2.62 5.78 5.02
C LEU A 197 3.16 4.68 5.93
N GLU A 198 2.69 3.46 5.76
CA GLU A 198 3.27 2.25 6.34
C GLU A 198 4.40 1.68 5.46
N ASP A 199 5.22 0.79 6.01
CA ASP A 199 6.44 0.30 5.37
C ASP A 199 6.26 -0.91 4.43
N ASP A 200 5.05 -1.43 4.29
CA ASP A 200 4.70 -2.64 3.54
C ASP A 200 3.68 -2.38 2.42
N VAL A 201 3.61 -1.14 1.93
CA VAL A 201 2.77 -0.75 0.79
C VAL A 201 3.49 -0.86 -0.56
N ARG A 202 2.70 -1.00 -1.63
CA ARG A 202 3.07 -0.75 -3.03
C ARG A 202 2.26 0.41 -3.60
N PHE A 203 2.78 1.05 -4.63
CA PHE A 203 2.24 2.28 -5.21
C PHE A 203 1.59 2.03 -6.58
N GLU A 204 0.37 2.53 -6.75
CA GLU A 204 -0.31 2.47 -8.04
C GLU A 204 0.36 3.36 -9.10
N PRO A 205 0.13 3.08 -10.40
CA PRO A 205 0.58 3.95 -11.48
C PRO A 205 0.11 5.40 -11.25
N ARG A 206 1.05 6.33 -11.46
CA ARG A 206 0.81 7.77 -11.30
C ARG A 206 0.41 8.18 -9.88
N PHE A 207 0.86 7.45 -8.86
CA PHE A 207 0.60 7.74 -7.44
C PHE A 207 0.74 9.24 -7.10
N CYS A 208 1.92 9.82 -7.35
CA CYS A 208 2.24 11.20 -6.98
C CYS A 208 1.30 12.20 -7.67
N SER A 209 1.18 12.14 -8.99
CA SER A 209 0.37 13.09 -9.77
C SER A 209 -1.13 12.94 -9.50
N ARG A 210 -1.61 11.70 -9.29
CA ARG A 210 -3.01 11.45 -8.89
C ARG A 210 -3.31 12.00 -7.50
N LEU A 211 -2.45 11.79 -6.52
CA LEU A 211 -2.65 12.31 -5.17
C LEU A 211 -2.66 13.86 -5.18
N VAL A 212 -1.67 14.48 -5.82
CA VAL A 212 -1.60 15.95 -5.96
C VAL A 212 -2.86 16.49 -6.63
N ALA A 213 -3.29 15.88 -7.75
CA ALA A 213 -4.50 16.30 -8.43
C ALA A 213 -5.75 16.20 -7.54
N ILE A 214 -5.91 15.11 -6.78
CA ILE A 214 -7.04 14.96 -5.85
C ILE A 214 -7.01 16.06 -4.79
N MET A 215 -5.86 16.31 -4.16
CA MET A 215 -5.73 17.33 -3.12
C MET A 215 -5.95 18.76 -3.65
N ASP A 216 -5.51 19.05 -4.88
CA ASP A 216 -5.81 20.32 -5.54
C ASP A 216 -7.32 20.50 -5.81
N ASN A 217 -8.01 19.42 -6.20
CA ASN A 217 -9.47 19.44 -6.37
C ASN A 217 -10.19 19.68 -5.03
N VAL A 218 -9.77 19.00 -3.96
CA VAL A 218 -10.27 19.17 -2.59
C VAL A 218 -10.15 20.64 -2.16
N LYS A 219 -8.96 21.22 -2.34
CA LYS A 219 -8.68 22.63 -2.03
C LYS A 219 -9.54 23.59 -2.87
N ARG A 220 -9.66 23.35 -4.17
CA ARG A 220 -10.43 24.21 -5.09
C ARG A 220 -11.93 24.23 -4.77
N VAL A 221 -12.48 23.09 -4.36
CA VAL A 221 -13.89 22.98 -3.96
C VAL A 221 -14.12 23.58 -2.56
N GLY A 222 -13.07 23.74 -1.76
CA GLY A 222 -13.19 24.17 -0.37
C GLY A 222 -13.88 23.09 0.48
N LEU A 223 -13.60 21.81 0.18
CA LEU A 223 -14.13 20.71 0.96
C LEU A 223 -13.48 20.71 2.34
N ASP A 224 -14.27 20.71 3.40
CA ASP A 224 -13.75 20.47 4.73
C ASP A 224 -13.48 18.97 4.93
N TRP A 225 -12.27 18.61 5.30
CA TRP A 225 -11.85 17.23 5.53
C TRP A 225 -10.89 17.13 6.72
N ASP A 226 -10.89 15.97 7.37
CA ASP A 226 -10.01 15.67 8.50
C ASP A 226 -9.03 14.55 8.15
N LEU A 227 -9.51 13.51 7.45
CA LEU A 227 -8.72 12.35 7.04
C LEU A 227 -9.14 11.90 5.64
N ILE A 228 -8.16 11.58 4.78
CA ILE A 228 -8.40 10.98 3.47
C ILE A 228 -7.58 9.70 3.35
N TYR A 229 -8.24 8.55 3.28
CA TYR A 229 -7.57 7.28 2.99
C TYR A 229 -6.98 7.28 1.59
N VAL A 230 -5.73 6.83 1.50
CA VAL A 230 -4.97 6.66 0.25
C VAL A 230 -4.80 5.16 -0.08
N GLY A 231 -4.68 4.33 0.97
CA GLY A 231 -4.81 2.87 0.91
C GLY A 231 -5.51 2.36 2.16
N ARG A 232 -6.42 1.40 1.98
CA ARG A 232 -7.22 0.74 3.03
C ARG A 232 -7.81 -0.56 2.49
N LYS A 233 -8.37 -1.39 3.36
CA LYS A 233 -9.26 -2.51 3.01
C LYS A 233 -10.71 -2.10 3.22
N GLN A 234 -11.50 -2.07 2.15
CA GLN A 234 -12.95 -1.91 2.27
C GLN A 234 -13.59 -3.22 2.76
N LEU A 235 -14.32 -3.18 3.88
CA LEU A 235 -14.97 -4.39 4.43
C LEU A 235 -16.44 -4.51 4.03
N GLN A 236 -17.14 -3.39 3.86
CA GLN A 236 -18.53 -3.37 3.41
C GLN A 236 -18.62 -3.24 1.89
N VAL A 237 -18.02 -4.18 1.14
CA VAL A 237 -17.96 -4.12 -0.34
C VAL A 237 -19.35 -4.26 -1.00
N LYS A 238 -20.32 -4.85 -0.27
CA LYS A 238 -21.70 -5.02 -0.75
C LYS A 238 -22.49 -3.71 -0.78
N GLU A 239 -22.11 -2.71 0.02
CA GLU A 239 -22.75 -1.40 -0.01
C GLU A 239 -21.90 -0.43 -0.84
N PRO A 240 -22.46 0.21 -1.88
CA PRO A 240 -21.71 1.12 -2.70
C PRO A 240 -21.34 2.37 -1.90
N GLU A 241 -20.07 2.77 -1.98
CA GLU A 241 -19.62 4.05 -1.47
C GLU A 241 -20.04 5.18 -2.43
N TYR A 242 -20.30 6.35 -1.87
CA TYR A 242 -20.86 7.49 -2.61
C TYR A 242 -19.77 8.52 -2.94
N TRP A 243 -19.78 8.98 -4.19
CA TRP A 243 -18.90 10.05 -4.67
C TRP A 243 -19.12 11.36 -3.92
N VAL A 244 -18.01 12.04 -3.59
CA VAL A 244 -18.05 13.39 -3.03
C VAL A 244 -18.41 14.38 -4.14
N LYS A 245 -19.51 15.12 -3.94
CA LYS A 245 -20.01 16.07 -4.94
C LYS A 245 -18.94 17.14 -5.25
N GLY A 246 -18.55 17.23 -6.52
CA GLY A 246 -17.63 18.26 -7.02
C GLY A 246 -16.14 17.89 -6.92
N VAL A 247 -15.78 16.81 -6.23
CA VAL A 247 -14.39 16.32 -6.14
C VAL A 247 -14.30 15.00 -6.89
N ARG A 248 -13.46 14.95 -7.93
CA ARG A 248 -13.21 13.72 -8.70
C ARG A 248 -12.35 12.76 -7.87
N ASN A 249 -12.58 11.46 -8.06
CA ASN A 249 -11.76 10.40 -7.45
C ASN A 249 -11.76 10.41 -5.91
N LEU A 250 -12.86 10.84 -5.30
CA LEU A 250 -13.03 10.90 -3.85
C LEU A 250 -14.44 10.40 -3.45
N VAL A 251 -14.50 9.53 -2.45
CA VAL A 251 -15.74 8.92 -1.95
C VAL A 251 -15.86 9.07 -0.43
N HIS A 252 -17.08 8.89 0.08
CA HIS A 252 -17.34 8.69 1.50
C HIS A 252 -17.06 7.23 1.89
N PRO A 253 -16.04 6.94 2.72
CA PRO A 253 -15.68 5.59 3.07
C PRO A 253 -16.75 4.92 3.94
N GLY A 254 -16.92 3.62 3.75
CA GLY A 254 -17.60 2.74 4.68
C GLY A 254 -16.68 2.22 5.78
N TYR A 255 -17.09 1.15 6.44
CA TYR A 255 -16.25 0.42 7.38
C TYR A 255 -14.99 -0.11 6.69
N SER A 256 -13.83 0.16 7.28
CA SER A 256 -12.53 0.02 6.64
C SER A 256 -11.49 -0.51 7.61
N TYR A 257 -10.67 -1.45 7.15
CA TYR A 257 -9.45 -1.90 7.83
C TYR A 257 -8.19 -1.36 7.16
N TRP A 258 -7.06 -1.55 7.83
CA TRP A 258 -5.72 -1.15 7.42
C TRP A 258 -5.52 0.37 7.34
N THR A 259 -4.32 0.79 7.73
CA THR A 259 -3.87 2.18 7.70
C THR A 259 -2.69 2.39 6.76
N LEU A 260 -2.61 1.57 5.69
CA LEU A 260 -1.56 1.56 4.65
C LEU A 260 -1.05 2.95 4.30
N GLY A 261 -1.98 3.88 4.06
CA GLY A 261 -1.64 5.30 4.08
C GLY A 261 -2.88 6.20 4.04
N TYR A 262 -2.73 7.38 4.63
CA TYR A 262 -3.77 8.40 4.67
C TYR A 262 -3.18 9.81 4.75
N VAL A 263 -3.91 10.79 4.22
CA VAL A 263 -3.66 12.21 4.46
C VAL A 263 -4.42 12.64 5.71
N LEU A 264 -3.78 13.40 6.59
CA LEU A 264 -4.36 13.90 7.84
C LEU A 264 -4.20 15.42 7.93
N SER A 265 -5.27 16.11 8.29
CA SER A 265 -5.22 17.54 8.59
C SER A 265 -4.87 17.80 10.05
N LEU A 266 -4.37 19.00 10.37
CA LEU A 266 -4.17 19.44 11.75
C LEU A 266 -5.44 19.26 12.60
N GLN A 267 -6.60 19.56 12.02
CA GLN A 267 -7.87 19.42 12.72
C GLN A 267 -8.24 17.95 12.96
N GLY A 268 -8.00 17.08 11.97
CA GLY A 268 -8.16 15.65 12.14
C GLY A 268 -7.31 15.11 13.29
N ALA A 269 -6.03 15.47 13.34
CA ALA A 269 -5.14 15.08 14.43
C ALA A 269 -5.66 15.55 15.81
N LYS A 270 -6.13 16.79 15.91
CA LYS A 270 -6.73 17.33 17.15
C LYS A 270 -7.96 16.53 17.59
N LYS A 271 -8.88 16.22 16.68
CA LYS A 271 -10.08 15.42 16.97
C LYS A 271 -9.73 14.01 17.45
N LEU A 272 -8.79 13.34 16.78
CA LEU A 272 -8.34 12.00 17.15
C LEU A 272 -7.71 11.98 18.56
N LEU A 273 -6.89 12.99 18.90
CA LEU A 273 -6.30 13.11 20.23
C LEU A 273 -7.33 13.49 21.31
N GLN A 274 -8.28 14.38 20.99
CA GLN A 274 -9.34 14.81 21.91
C GLN A 274 -10.24 13.65 22.34
N ALA A 275 -10.38 12.62 21.50
CA ALA A 275 -11.10 11.39 21.82
C ALA A 275 -10.50 10.62 23.02
N LYS A 276 -9.25 10.92 23.41
CA LYS A 276 -8.47 10.24 24.46
C LYS A 276 -8.48 8.72 24.26
N PRO A 277 -7.99 8.20 23.12
CA PRO A 277 -8.15 6.78 22.81
C PRO A 277 -7.32 5.85 23.69
N LEU A 278 -6.28 6.35 24.38
CA LEU A 278 -5.39 5.49 25.16
C LEU A 278 -6.10 4.76 26.31
N ASN A 279 -7.10 5.38 26.95
CA ASN A 279 -7.81 4.77 28.09
C ASN A 279 -9.04 3.92 27.68
N LYS A 280 -9.20 3.66 26.38
CA LYS A 280 -10.28 2.86 25.78
C LYS A 280 -9.80 2.37 24.41
N MET A 281 -8.63 1.75 24.42
CA MET A 281 -7.90 1.37 23.24
C MET A 281 -8.53 0.16 22.54
N LEU A 282 -8.46 0.21 21.22
CA LEU A 282 -8.81 -0.82 20.25
C LEU A 282 -7.88 -0.59 19.03
N PRO A 283 -7.83 -1.47 18.01
CA PRO A 283 -6.94 -1.28 16.88
C PRO A 283 -7.15 0.07 16.19
N VAL A 284 -6.10 0.63 15.57
CA VAL A 284 -6.20 1.96 14.96
C VAL A 284 -7.22 1.99 13.83
N ASP A 285 -7.31 0.91 13.07
CA ASP A 285 -8.22 0.74 11.96
C ASP A 285 -9.66 0.38 12.39
N GLU A 286 -9.87 0.08 13.66
CA GLU A 286 -11.19 0.03 14.29
C GLU A 286 -11.59 1.40 14.88
N PHE A 287 -10.61 2.11 15.44
CA PHE A 287 -10.80 3.42 16.07
C PHE A 287 -11.18 4.49 15.06
N LEU A 288 -10.51 4.51 13.90
CA LEU A 288 -10.81 5.50 12.87
C LEU A 288 -12.27 5.40 12.40
N PRO A 289 -12.83 4.24 11.98
CA PRO A 289 -14.25 4.09 11.65
C PRO A 289 -15.23 4.52 12.74
N ILE A 290 -14.91 4.29 14.01
CA ILE A 290 -15.73 4.81 15.11
C ILE A 290 -15.80 6.33 15.02
N MET A 291 -14.66 7.01 14.86
CA MET A 291 -14.57 8.47 14.86
C MET A 291 -15.32 9.14 13.70
N PHE A 292 -15.63 8.42 12.61
CA PHE A 292 -16.45 8.90 11.49
C PHE A 292 -17.81 8.17 11.33
N ASN A 293 -18.29 7.49 12.39
CA ASN A 293 -19.60 6.81 12.46
C ASN A 293 -19.84 5.76 11.35
N LYS A 294 -18.82 4.93 11.07
CA LYS A 294 -18.91 3.81 10.11
C LYS A 294 -18.51 2.47 10.69
N HIS A 295 -18.32 2.40 12.00
CA HIS A 295 -18.07 1.14 12.70
C HIS A 295 -19.38 0.34 12.86
N PRO A 296 -19.39 -0.99 12.67
CA PRO A 296 -20.62 -1.81 12.75
C PRO A 296 -21.17 -2.02 14.17
N SER A 297 -20.33 -1.94 15.20
CA SER A 297 -20.73 -2.06 16.61
C SER A 297 -21.12 -0.71 17.21
N ASP A 298 -22.42 -0.52 17.49
CA ASP A 298 -22.93 0.61 18.27
C ASP A 298 -22.37 0.62 19.71
N GLU A 299 -22.13 -0.57 20.27
CA GLU A 299 -21.58 -0.74 21.62
C GLU A 299 -20.19 -0.12 21.74
N TYR A 300 -19.35 -0.22 20.70
CA TYR A 300 -18.01 0.37 20.73
C TYR A 300 -18.08 1.87 20.48
N MET A 301 -18.96 2.31 19.58
CA MET A 301 -19.14 3.74 19.28
C MET A 301 -19.61 4.54 20.50
N GLN A 302 -20.40 3.95 21.42
CA GLN A 302 -20.92 4.66 22.60
C GLN A 302 -19.82 5.18 23.55
N TYR A 303 -18.62 4.58 23.55
CA TYR A 303 -17.49 5.02 24.36
C TYR A 303 -16.86 6.32 23.86
N PHE A 304 -17.19 6.76 22.66
CA PHE A 304 -16.65 7.98 22.05
C PHE A 304 -17.80 8.91 21.73
N GLU A 305 -18.14 9.86 22.59
CA GLU A 305 -19.30 10.74 22.38
C GLU A 305 -19.14 11.67 21.16
N GLN A 306 -17.95 12.27 21.01
CA GLN A 306 -17.63 13.18 19.91
C GLN A 306 -16.97 12.40 18.75
N ARG A 307 -17.77 12.06 17.74
CA ARG A 307 -17.36 11.31 16.52
C ARG A 307 -17.62 12.15 15.28
N ASP A 308 -16.97 13.31 15.18
CA ASP A 308 -17.17 14.28 14.12
C ASP A 308 -16.01 14.34 13.11
N LEU A 309 -15.23 13.24 13.00
CA LEU A 309 -14.15 13.14 12.03
C LEU A 309 -14.72 13.07 10.60
N ARG A 310 -14.33 14.02 9.75
CA ARG A 310 -14.72 14.10 8.34
C ARG A 310 -13.75 13.27 7.50
N ALA A 311 -14.04 11.97 7.40
CA ALA A 311 -13.24 11.02 6.65
C ALA A 311 -13.71 10.89 5.19
N PHE A 312 -12.75 10.78 4.27
CA PHE A 312 -12.94 10.46 2.86
C PHE A 312 -11.96 9.36 2.43
N SER A 313 -12.13 8.83 1.22
CA SER A 313 -11.18 7.90 0.59
C SER A 313 -10.97 8.28 -0.86
N VAL A 314 -9.75 8.15 -1.36
CA VAL A 314 -9.51 8.20 -2.80
C VAL A 314 -10.15 6.98 -3.48
N ASP A 315 -10.66 7.16 -4.69
CA ASP A 315 -11.15 6.07 -5.54
C ASP A 315 -10.77 6.28 -7.02
N PRO A 316 -10.09 5.32 -7.68
CA PRO A 316 -9.57 4.08 -7.09
C PRO A 316 -8.41 4.36 -6.12
N LEU A 317 -8.19 3.43 -5.17
CA LEU A 317 -7.08 3.47 -4.22
C LEU A 317 -5.73 3.70 -4.92
N LEU A 318 -4.80 4.30 -4.18
CA LEU A 318 -3.46 4.64 -4.69
C LEU A 318 -2.35 3.78 -4.05
N LEU A 319 -2.68 3.09 -2.95
CA LEU A 319 -1.78 2.22 -2.21
C LEU A 319 -2.47 0.89 -1.93
N PHE A 320 -1.70 -0.18 -2.02
CA PHE A 320 -2.10 -1.55 -1.71
C PHE A 320 -1.01 -2.21 -0.86
N PRO A 321 -1.30 -3.26 -0.08
CA PRO A 321 -0.25 -4.00 0.59
C PRO A 321 0.64 -4.69 -0.46
N THR A 322 1.90 -4.93 -0.10
CA THR A 322 2.81 -5.72 -0.93
C THR A 322 2.35 -7.18 -1.06
N HIS A 323 1.76 -7.72 0.00
CA HIS A 323 1.26 -9.09 0.08
C HIS A 323 -0.06 -9.10 0.83
N TYR A 324 -1.01 -9.92 0.38
CA TYR A 324 -2.27 -10.17 1.07
C TYR A 324 -2.19 -11.39 1.98
N THR A 325 -3.05 -11.43 2.99
CA THR A 325 -3.14 -12.56 3.92
C THR A 325 -3.30 -13.88 3.15
N GLY A 326 -2.41 -14.84 3.40
CA GLY A 326 -2.39 -16.14 2.73
C GLY A 326 -1.56 -16.22 1.45
N GLU A 327 -1.06 -15.10 0.94
CA GLU A 327 -0.09 -15.11 -0.16
C GLU A 327 1.30 -15.56 0.31
N PRO A 328 2.09 -16.25 -0.53
CA PRO A 328 3.49 -16.56 -0.23
C PRO A 328 4.27 -15.27 0.08
N GLY A 329 4.93 -15.22 1.24
CA GLY A 329 5.69 -14.04 1.68
C GLY A 329 4.92 -13.07 2.58
N TYR A 330 3.61 -13.26 2.78
CA TYR A 330 2.84 -12.50 3.75
C TYR A 330 3.36 -12.71 5.19
N PHE A 331 3.45 -11.62 5.94
CA PHE A 331 3.83 -11.62 7.35
C PHE A 331 3.33 -10.34 8.04
N SER A 332 2.61 -10.50 9.16
CA SER A 332 2.11 -9.38 9.95
C SER A 332 2.86 -9.24 11.28
N ASP A 333 3.58 -8.12 11.44
CA ASP A 333 4.26 -7.77 12.70
C ASP A 333 3.27 -7.36 13.81
N THR A 334 2.02 -7.02 13.46
CA THR A 334 0.95 -6.69 14.42
C THR A 334 0.25 -7.94 14.94
N GLU A 335 0.02 -8.94 14.09
CA GLU A 335 -0.73 -10.15 14.45
C GLU A 335 0.14 -11.25 15.07
N THR A 336 1.46 -11.21 14.88
CA THR A 336 2.42 -12.20 15.40
C THR A 336 3.19 -11.70 16.63
N SER A 337 2.52 -11.45 17.77
CA SER A 337 3.15 -10.95 19.00
C SER A 337 2.68 -11.70 20.24
N THR A 338 2.20 -11.01 21.28
CA THR A 338 1.54 -11.60 22.45
C THR A 338 0.23 -10.87 22.69
N ILE A 339 -0.70 -11.48 23.42
CA ILE A 339 -1.91 -10.77 23.81
C ILE A 339 -1.57 -9.64 24.79
N TRP A 340 -2.44 -8.63 24.85
CA TRP A 340 -2.15 -7.40 25.59
C TRP A 340 -1.95 -7.61 27.11
N ASP A 341 -2.68 -8.53 27.74
CA ASP A 341 -2.72 -8.75 29.19
C ASP A 341 -1.90 -9.96 29.69
N ASP A 342 -1.40 -10.80 28.78
CA ASP A 342 -0.57 -11.96 29.13
C ASP A 342 0.63 -12.11 28.18
N GLU A 343 1.82 -11.86 28.71
CA GLU A 343 3.09 -11.97 27.96
C GLU A 343 3.48 -13.43 27.66
N ALA A 344 2.86 -14.41 28.32
CA ALA A 344 3.13 -15.83 28.09
C ALA A 344 2.35 -16.42 26.91
N VAL A 345 1.33 -15.71 26.40
CA VAL A 345 0.50 -16.18 25.29
C VAL A 345 0.98 -15.54 24.00
N GLU A 346 1.82 -16.26 23.26
CA GLU A 346 2.22 -15.89 21.90
C GLU A 346 1.04 -15.99 20.94
N THR A 347 1.01 -15.09 19.95
CA THR A 347 0.02 -15.09 18.88
C THR A 347 0.69 -15.43 17.54
N ASP A 348 0.11 -16.34 16.78
CA ASP A 348 0.46 -16.66 15.38
C ASP A 348 -0.82 -16.66 14.53
N TRP A 349 -1.51 -15.53 14.62
CA TRP A 349 -2.86 -15.34 14.11
C TRP A 349 -2.95 -15.36 12.58
N ASP A 350 -1.82 -15.08 11.91
CA ASP A 350 -1.60 -15.28 10.47
C ASP A 350 -1.87 -16.74 10.04
N ARG A 351 -1.58 -17.73 10.90
CA ARG A 351 -1.68 -19.16 10.59
C ARG A 351 -2.98 -19.84 11.03
N ASP A 352 -3.67 -19.30 12.02
CA ASP A 352 -4.94 -19.89 12.48
C ASP A 352 -6.13 -19.51 11.59
N GLY A 353 -6.10 -18.31 10.97
CA GLY A 353 -7.08 -17.93 9.95
C GLY A 353 -7.03 -18.86 8.72
N THR A 354 -5.85 -19.38 8.39
CA THR A 354 -5.67 -20.35 7.29
C THR A 354 -6.19 -21.75 7.61
N LYS A 355 -6.24 -22.16 8.90
CA LYS A 355 -6.85 -23.42 9.32
C LYS A 355 -8.37 -23.36 9.36
N HIS A 356 -8.94 -22.33 9.99
CA HIS A 356 -10.41 -22.17 10.04
C HIS A 356 -11.04 -21.99 8.66
N ARG A 357 -10.35 -21.30 7.74
CA ARG A 357 -10.78 -21.17 6.34
C ARG A 357 -10.75 -22.50 5.58
N ARG A 358 -9.72 -23.33 5.80
CA ARG A 358 -9.65 -24.69 5.24
C ARG A 358 -10.76 -25.60 5.76
N GLU A 359 -11.11 -25.49 7.03
CA GLU A 359 -12.18 -26.28 7.66
C GLU A 359 -13.57 -25.87 7.15
N GLN A 360 -13.83 -24.57 6.98
CA GLN A 360 -15.08 -24.07 6.38
C GLN A 360 -15.21 -24.44 4.89
N GLU A 361 -14.11 -24.38 4.11
CA GLU A 361 -14.10 -24.80 2.71
C GLU A 361 -14.31 -26.32 2.53
N THR A 362 -13.89 -27.14 3.52
CA THR A 362 -14.13 -28.59 3.47
C THR A 362 -15.55 -28.99 3.85
N GLU A 363 -16.27 -28.15 4.63
CA GLU A 363 -17.68 -28.37 4.95
C GLU A 363 -18.64 -27.90 3.83
N GLU A 364 -18.29 -26.84 3.08
CA GLU A 364 -19.14 -26.34 1.98
C GLU A 364 -19.01 -27.14 0.67
N LEU A 365 -17.88 -27.81 0.42
CA LEU A 365 -17.66 -28.62 -0.78
C LEU A 365 -18.03 -30.09 -0.55
N GLY A 366 -19.33 -30.34 -0.43
CA GLY A 366 -19.90 -31.68 -0.57
C GLY A 366 -19.49 -32.33 -1.90
N PHE A 367 -18.62 -33.34 -1.82
CA PHE A 367 -18.07 -34.11 -2.92
C PHE A 367 -19.12 -34.47 -4.01
N ARG A 368 -18.89 -34.01 -5.24
CA ARG A 368 -19.33 -34.70 -6.45
C ARG A 368 -18.16 -34.86 -7.42
N HIS A 369 -17.70 -36.11 -7.55
CA HIS A 369 -16.77 -36.51 -8.60
C HIS A 369 -17.40 -36.29 -9.97
N VAL A 370 -16.71 -35.55 -10.85
CA VAL A 370 -16.97 -35.56 -12.29
C VAL A 370 -15.65 -35.82 -13.01
N ALA A 371 -15.65 -36.88 -13.82
CA ALA A 371 -14.51 -37.35 -14.61
C ALA A 371 -14.18 -36.39 -15.79
N PRO A 372 -12.93 -36.37 -16.30
CA PRO A 372 -12.49 -35.39 -17.28
C PRO A 372 -12.83 -35.80 -18.72
N HIS A 373 -13.27 -34.84 -19.53
CA HIS A 373 -13.28 -34.95 -21.00
C HIS A 373 -12.83 -33.63 -21.67
N PRO A 374 -12.37 -33.66 -22.93
CA PRO A 374 -11.14 -33.00 -23.35
C PRO A 374 -11.38 -31.71 -24.13
N ALA A 375 -10.27 -30.98 -24.30
CA ALA A 375 -10.11 -29.66 -24.86
C ALA A 375 -10.84 -29.40 -26.19
N HIS A 376 -11.45 -28.21 -26.31
CA HIS A 376 -11.51 -27.46 -27.55
C HIS A 376 -11.36 -25.96 -27.29
N SER A 377 -10.60 -25.36 -28.18
CA SER A 377 -10.22 -23.96 -28.35
C SER A 377 -11.42 -23.04 -28.62
N ASP A 378 -11.48 -21.90 -27.95
CA ASP A 378 -11.87 -20.60 -28.52
C ASP A 378 -11.55 -19.47 -27.52
N VAL A 379 -10.86 -18.43 -27.98
CA VAL A 379 -10.44 -17.26 -27.19
C VAL A 379 -11.38 -16.08 -27.46
N PRO A 380 -12.09 -15.53 -26.45
CA PRO A 380 -12.72 -14.21 -26.53
C PRO A 380 -11.87 -13.12 -25.84
N PRO A 381 -12.12 -11.83 -26.16
CA PRO A 381 -11.19 -10.74 -25.92
C PRO A 381 -11.11 -10.27 -24.46
N LEU A 382 -9.92 -9.78 -24.08
CA LEU A 382 -9.56 -9.19 -22.79
C LEU A 382 -10.42 -7.95 -22.49
N SER A 383 -11.50 -8.14 -21.72
CA SER A 383 -12.15 -7.07 -20.97
C SER A 383 -11.46 -6.87 -19.62
N ALA A 384 -11.25 -5.62 -19.24
CA ALA A 384 -10.64 -5.18 -17.98
C ALA A 384 -11.15 -5.99 -16.77
N SER A 385 -10.23 -6.66 -16.08
CA SER A 385 -10.50 -7.39 -14.86
C SER A 385 -10.96 -6.42 -13.77
N ARG A 386 -12.24 -6.55 -13.40
CA ARG A 386 -12.86 -5.96 -12.20
C ARG A 386 -12.90 -6.93 -11.02
N ASN A 387 -12.24 -8.08 -11.11
CA ASN A 387 -12.32 -9.13 -10.09
C ASN A 387 -10.92 -9.51 -9.61
N ARG A 388 -10.30 -8.62 -8.83
CA ARG A 388 -9.14 -8.97 -7.98
C ARG A 388 -9.44 -8.86 -6.48
N ASP A 389 -10.69 -8.60 -6.12
CA ASP A 389 -11.17 -8.40 -4.74
C ASP A 389 -11.80 -9.64 -4.10
N GLU A 390 -11.40 -10.82 -4.54
CA GLU A 390 -11.67 -12.06 -3.80
C GLU A 390 -10.35 -12.80 -3.67
N LEU A 391 -9.76 -12.75 -2.46
CA LEU A 391 -9.03 -13.83 -1.77
C LEU A 391 -8.49 -13.35 -0.43
#